data_AF-A0A135WKJ6-F1
#
_entry.id   AF-A0A135WKJ6-F1
#
_cell.length_a   1.000
_cell.length_b   1.000
_cell.length_c   1.000
_cell.angle_alpha   90.00
_cell.angle_beta   90.00
_cell.angle_gamma   90.00
#
_symmetry.space_group_name_H-M   'P 1'
#
loop_
_entity.id
_entity.type
_entity.pdbx_description
1 polymer ?
#
loop_
_entity_poly.entity_id
_entity_poly.type
_entity_poly.pdbx_seq_one_letter_code
_entity_poly.pdbx_strand_id
1 'polypeptide(L)'
;MTWLVGWLLMRQRKEKTDRKITQIVVDSQGIHDYSGQDLVRSLKYSELLSDPENGKYDIFIPRDQTDTDYTVCFYVFDDAFNTVKLKAFTLNIDHVITNGNELRKHFIKGILMFRPDLKIAPGVFDLYGLK
;
A
#
# COMPACT_ATOMS: atom_id res chain seq x y z
N MET A 1 0.00 5.07 42.11
CA MET A 1 0.89 4.22 41.28
C MET A 1 0.25 3.78 39.95
N THR A 2 -1.06 3.53 39.87
CA THR A 2 -1.74 3.10 38.62
C THR A 2 -1.81 4.17 37.51
N TRP A 3 -1.93 5.45 37.88
CA TRP A 3 -1.97 6.58 36.93
C TRP A 3 -0.69 6.75 36.11
N LEU A 4 0.48 6.54 36.73
CA LEU A 4 1.79 6.63 36.06
C LEU A 4 1.97 5.53 35.03
N VAL A 5 1.51 4.31 35.32
CA VAL A 5 1.54 3.18 34.40
C VAL A 5 0.58 3.43 33.23
N GLY A 6 -0.63 3.93 33.51
CA GLY A 6 -1.58 4.32 32.47
C GLY A 6 -1.04 5.42 31.54
N TRP A 7 -0.37 6.43 32.10
CA TRP A 7 0.26 7.51 31.35
C TRP A 7 1.46 7.02 30.51
N LEU A 8 2.31 6.16 31.06
CA LEU A 8 3.42 5.53 30.32
C LEU A 8 2.92 4.67 29.15
N LEU A 9 1.85 3.89 29.36
CA LEU A 9 1.24 3.08 28.31
C LEU A 9 0.59 3.93 27.22
N MET A 10 -0.08 5.03 27.58
CA MET A 10 -0.63 5.98 26.62
C MET A 10 0.47 6.70 25.82
N ARG A 11 1.58 7.09 26.46
CA ARG A 11 2.72 7.73 25.80
C ARG A 11 3.41 6.79 24.81
N GLN A 12 3.65 5.53 25.20
CA GLN A 12 4.21 4.52 24.29
C GLN A 12 3.29 4.20 23.10
N ARG A 13 1.97 4.22 23.31
CA ARG A 13 1.00 4.12 22.20
C ARG A 13 1.07 5.33 21.28
N LYS A 14 1.16 6.55 21.83
CA LYS A 14 1.28 7.79 21.05
C LYS A 14 2.57 7.81 20.21
N GLU A 15 3.70 7.41 20.78
CA GLU A 15 4.99 7.34 20.07
C GLU A 15 5.01 6.30 18.94
N LYS A 16 4.19 5.24 19.00
CA LYS A 16 4.00 4.31 17.86
C LYS A 16 3.08 4.87 16.78
N THR A 17 2.11 5.69 17.14
CA THR A 17 1.19 6.35 16.20
C THR A 17 1.81 7.59 15.54
N ASP A 18 2.74 8.28 16.21
CA ASP A 18 3.43 9.49 15.73
C ASP A 18 4.72 9.22 14.93
N ARG A 19 4.97 7.98 14.47
CA ARG A 19 6.15 7.69 13.64
C ARG A 19 5.97 8.25 12.24
N LYS A 20 6.35 9.52 12.08
CA LYS A 20 6.36 10.24 10.80
C LYS A 20 7.12 9.43 9.75
N ILE A 21 6.46 9.09 8.66
CA ILE A 21 7.11 8.40 7.55
C ILE A 21 8.01 9.40 6.82
N THR A 22 9.30 9.09 6.80
CA THR A 22 10.34 9.94 6.19
C THR A 22 10.78 9.44 4.83
N GLN A 23 10.58 8.15 4.54
CA GLN A 23 11.05 7.52 3.32
C GLN A 23 10.14 6.37 2.90
N ILE A 24 9.93 6.23 1.60
CA ILE A 24 9.24 5.09 0.98
C ILE A 24 10.22 4.45 0.00
N VAL A 25 10.38 3.13 0.08
CA VAL A 25 11.25 2.35 -0.81
C VAL A 25 10.40 1.31 -1.52
N VAL A 26 10.56 1.22 -2.84
CA VAL A 26 10.03 0.12 -3.66
C VAL A 26 11.21 -0.70 -4.14
N ASP A 27 11.20 -2.00 -3.83
CA ASP A 27 12.28 -2.94 -4.17
C ASP A 27 11.72 -4.28 -4.69
N SER A 28 12.55 -5.32 -4.74
CA SER A 28 12.14 -6.65 -5.21
C SER A 28 11.13 -7.36 -4.33
N GLN A 29 10.99 -6.96 -3.06
CA GLN A 29 10.09 -7.59 -2.11
C GLN A 29 8.73 -6.88 -2.06
N GLY A 30 8.70 -5.58 -2.31
CA GLY A 30 7.47 -4.80 -2.29
C GLY A 30 7.70 -3.32 -2.06
N ILE A 31 6.76 -2.69 -1.36
CA ILE A 31 6.83 -1.29 -0.93
C ILE A 31 6.93 -1.20 0.58
N HIS A 32 7.81 -0.33 1.06
CA HIS A 32 8.22 -0.24 2.45
C HIS A 32 8.24 1.22 2.91
N ASP A 33 7.52 1.49 3.99
CA ASP A 33 7.47 2.80 4.65
C ASP A 33 8.44 2.80 5.85
N TYR A 34 9.32 3.80 5.90
CA TYR A 34 10.34 3.97 6.93
C TYR A 34 10.15 5.27 7.71
N SER A 35 10.47 5.23 9.00
CA SER A 35 10.65 6.39 9.86
C SER A 35 12.09 6.44 10.33
N GLY A 36 12.90 7.30 9.72
CA GLY A 36 14.35 7.24 9.85
C GLY A 36 14.90 5.92 9.29
N GLN A 37 15.55 5.14 10.14
CA GLN A 37 16.08 3.81 9.80
C GLN A 37 15.11 2.67 10.15
N ASP A 38 14.01 2.96 10.84
CA ASP A 38 13.07 1.95 11.28
C ASP A 38 12.03 1.65 10.21
N LEU A 39 11.89 0.37 9.86
CA LEU A 39 10.80 -0.12 9.02
C LEU A 39 9.48 -0.04 9.82
N VAL A 40 8.53 0.75 9.33
CA VAL A 40 7.23 0.97 9.98
C VAL A 40 6.15 0.07 9.37
N ARG A 41 6.14 -0.03 8.04
CA ARG A 41 5.14 -0.81 7.30
C ARG A 41 5.79 -1.39 6.05
N SER A 42 5.38 -2.59 5.70
CA SER A 42 5.76 -3.24 4.45
C SER A 42 4.51 -3.83 3.83
N LEU A 43 4.38 -3.69 2.51
CA LEU A 43 3.44 -4.44 1.69
C LEU A 43 4.26 -5.21 0.67
N LYS A 44 4.35 -6.52 0.84
CA LYS A 44 5.09 -7.42 -0.04
C LYS A 44 4.25 -7.82 -1.23
N TYR A 45 4.90 -8.08 -2.36
CA TYR A 45 4.22 -8.63 -3.54
C TYR A 45 3.57 -9.98 -3.27
N SER A 46 4.14 -10.78 -2.36
CA SER A 46 3.58 -12.07 -1.94
C SER A 46 2.25 -11.95 -1.17
N GLU A 47 1.94 -10.78 -0.61
CA GLU A 47 0.71 -10.54 0.16
C GLU A 47 -0.46 -10.10 -0.73
N LEU A 48 -0.19 -9.80 -2.01
CA LEU A 48 -1.23 -9.49 -2.98
C LEU A 48 -2.02 -10.76 -3.31
N LEU A 49 -3.33 -10.63 -3.47
CA LEU A 49 -4.20 -11.76 -3.78
C LEU A 49 -4.89 -11.57 -5.12
N SER A 50 -5.24 -12.68 -5.75
CA SER A 50 -6.22 -12.68 -6.83
C SER A 50 -7.60 -12.32 -6.28
N ASP A 51 -8.45 -11.80 -7.15
CA ASP A 51 -9.83 -11.49 -6.83
C ASP A 51 -10.56 -12.73 -6.29
N PRO A 52 -11.09 -12.70 -5.05
CA PRO A 52 -11.80 -13.84 -4.46
C PRO A 52 -13.07 -14.23 -5.22
N GLU A 53 -13.68 -13.30 -5.97
CA GLU A 53 -14.88 -13.55 -6.77
C GLU A 53 -14.54 -13.97 -8.21
N ASN A 54 -13.26 -14.23 -8.50
CA ASN A 54 -12.75 -14.55 -9.83
C ASN A 54 -13.16 -13.51 -10.88
N GLY A 55 -13.09 -12.23 -10.50
CA GLY A 55 -13.33 -11.14 -11.42
C GLY A 55 -12.29 -11.06 -12.54
N LYS A 56 -12.53 -10.12 -13.45
CA LYS A 56 -11.74 -10.01 -14.68
C LYS A 56 -10.28 -9.61 -14.40
N TYR A 57 -10.04 -8.81 -13.38
CA TYR A 57 -8.74 -8.24 -13.05
C TYR A 57 -8.55 -8.22 -11.54
N ASP A 58 -7.33 -8.54 -11.10
CA ASP A 58 -6.91 -8.52 -9.69
C ASP A 58 -6.39 -7.14 -9.29
N ILE A 59 -5.83 -6.39 -10.25
CA ILE A 59 -5.30 -5.04 -10.09
C ILE A 59 -6.01 -4.11 -11.08
N PHE A 60 -6.72 -3.11 -10.59
CA PHE A 60 -7.55 -2.25 -11.44
C PHE A 60 -7.76 -0.85 -10.84
N ILE A 61 -8.28 0.07 -11.66
CA ILE A 61 -8.76 1.38 -11.20
C ILE A 61 -10.29 1.28 -11.10
N PRO A 62 -10.90 1.47 -9.91
CA PRO A 62 -12.35 1.43 -9.76
C PRO A 62 -13.05 2.48 -10.63
N ARG A 63 -14.17 2.09 -11.25
CA ARG A 63 -14.93 2.96 -12.19
C ARG A 63 -15.79 4.02 -11.48
N ASP A 64 -16.07 3.82 -10.21
CA ASP A 64 -17.00 4.57 -9.38
C ASP A 64 -16.34 5.70 -8.58
N GLN A 65 -15.05 5.97 -8.81
CA GLN A 65 -14.39 7.12 -8.23
C GLN A 65 -14.90 8.39 -8.92
N THR A 66 -15.80 9.08 -8.22
CA THR A 66 -16.39 10.36 -8.62
C THR A 66 -15.42 11.54 -8.52
N ASP A 67 -14.20 11.30 -8.04
CA ASP A 67 -13.19 12.32 -7.84
C ASP A 67 -11.90 11.96 -8.59
N THR A 68 -11.20 13.00 -9.02
CA THR A 68 -10.05 13.04 -9.93
C THR A 68 -8.82 12.17 -9.59
N ASP A 69 -8.89 11.33 -8.56
CA ASP A 69 -7.76 10.54 -8.07
C ASP A 69 -7.88 9.08 -8.55
N TYR A 70 -7.43 8.83 -9.78
CA TYR A 70 -7.34 7.49 -10.37
C TYR A 70 -6.38 6.60 -9.57
N THR A 71 -6.90 6.01 -8.50
CA THR A 71 -6.10 5.21 -7.57
C THR A 71 -6.22 3.74 -7.92
N VAL A 72 -5.07 3.08 -8.11
CA VAL A 72 -5.03 1.63 -8.32
C VAL A 72 -5.41 0.90 -7.05
N CYS A 73 -6.28 -0.10 -7.19
CA CYS A 73 -6.70 -0.99 -6.13
C CYS A 73 -6.23 -2.42 -6.38
N PHE A 74 -6.05 -3.15 -5.28
CA PHE A 74 -5.58 -4.53 -5.26
C PHE A 74 -6.11 -5.25 -4.01
N TYR A 75 -6.13 -6.58 -4.04
CA TYR A 75 -6.63 -7.38 -2.92
C TYR A 75 -5.50 -7.79 -1.98
N VAL A 76 -5.78 -7.74 -0.68
CA VAL A 76 -4.89 -8.23 0.40
C VAL A 76 -5.71 -8.95 1.45
N PHE A 77 -5.08 -9.87 2.17
CA PHE A 77 -5.70 -10.46 3.36
C PHE A 77 -5.68 -9.46 4.53
N ASP A 78 -6.80 -9.36 5.24
CA ASP A 78 -6.91 -8.62 6.49
C ASP A 78 -6.96 -9.58 7.66
N ASP A 79 -5.84 -9.75 8.35
CA ASP A 79 -5.74 -10.62 9.53
C ASP A 79 -6.69 -10.19 10.66
N ALA A 80 -7.03 -8.90 10.77
CA ALA A 80 -7.87 -8.41 11.86
C ALA A 80 -9.33 -8.88 11.73
N PHE A 81 -9.80 -9.00 10.48
CA PHE A 81 -11.16 -9.42 10.17
C PHE A 81 -11.23 -10.83 9.57
N ASN A 82 -10.08 -11.47 9.33
CA ASN A 82 -9.95 -12.77 8.68
C ASN A 82 -10.66 -12.82 7.32
N THR A 83 -10.52 -11.76 6.53
CA THR A 83 -11.20 -11.58 5.24
C THR A 83 -10.27 -10.97 4.20
N VAL A 84 -10.54 -11.22 2.92
CA VAL A 84 -9.87 -10.51 1.82
C VAL A 84 -10.54 -9.16 1.63
N LYS A 85 -9.74 -8.09 1.52
CA LYS A 85 -10.22 -6.73 1.29
C LYS A 85 -9.59 -6.11 0.05
N LEU A 86 -10.37 -5.28 -0.63
CA LEU A 86 -9.87 -4.37 -1.65
C LEU A 86 -9.17 -3.19 -0.97
N LYS A 87 -7.92 -2.92 -1.35
CA LYS A 87 -7.11 -1.84 -0.82
C LYS A 87 -6.67 -0.91 -1.94
N ALA A 88 -6.91 0.38 -1.74
CA ALA A 88 -6.38 1.43 -2.60
C ALA A 88 -4.88 1.64 -2.34
N PHE A 89 -4.10 1.89 -3.39
CA PHE A 89 -2.69 2.24 -3.25
C PHE A 89 -2.56 3.63 -2.63
N THR A 90 -2.05 3.69 -1.40
CA THR A 90 -1.81 4.95 -0.68
C THR A 90 -0.34 5.09 -0.29
N LEU A 91 0.22 6.28 -0.53
CA LEU A 91 1.53 6.66 0.00
C LEU A 91 1.30 7.28 1.38
N ASN A 92 1.74 6.59 2.43
CA ASN A 92 1.48 7.00 3.81
C ASN A 92 2.53 8.01 4.27
N ILE A 93 2.55 9.21 3.68
CA ILE A 93 3.59 10.20 3.91
C ILE A 93 2.99 11.54 4.37
N ASP A 94 3.53 12.09 5.46
CA ASP A 94 2.99 13.29 6.10
C ASP A 94 3.48 14.60 5.44
N HIS A 95 4.05 14.51 4.25
CA HIS A 95 4.57 15.65 3.49
C HIS A 95 4.41 15.41 1.99
N VAL A 96 4.39 16.51 1.23
CA VAL A 96 4.28 16.46 -0.23
C VAL A 96 5.55 15.86 -0.81
N ILE A 97 5.40 14.87 -1.67
CA ILE A 97 6.47 14.28 -2.46
C ILE A 97 6.21 14.50 -3.95
N THR A 98 7.27 14.79 -4.71
CA THR A 98 7.16 15.05 -6.14
C THR A 98 7.26 13.79 -6.99
N ASN A 99 7.83 12.71 -6.44
CA ASN A 99 8.05 11.43 -7.12
C ASN A 99 6.98 10.37 -6.83
N GLY A 100 5.84 10.75 -6.26
CA GLY A 100 4.80 9.79 -5.87
C GLY A 100 4.23 8.98 -7.04
N ASN A 101 4.20 9.54 -8.26
CA ASN A 101 3.79 8.80 -9.45
C ASN A 101 4.84 7.76 -9.87
N GLU A 102 6.13 8.09 -9.77
CA GLU A 102 7.21 7.15 -10.07
C GLU A 102 7.23 5.99 -9.07
N LEU A 103 6.99 6.25 -7.77
CA LEU A 103 6.85 5.19 -6.78
C LEU A 103 5.71 4.22 -7.12
N ARG A 104 4.53 4.74 -7.48
CA ARG A 104 3.39 3.93 -7.92
C ARG A 104 3.75 3.11 -9.16
N LYS A 105 4.34 3.74 -10.17
CA LYS A 105 4.79 3.08 -11.40
C LYS A 105 5.79 1.96 -11.12
N HIS A 106 6.78 2.20 -10.26
CA HIS A 106 7.74 1.18 -9.87
C HIS A 106 7.09 0.02 -9.12
N PHE A 107 6.11 0.31 -8.26
CA PHE A 107 5.36 -0.73 -7.57
C PHE A 107 4.62 -1.63 -8.57
N ILE A 108 3.88 -1.04 -9.53
CA ILE A 108 3.17 -1.80 -10.59
C ILE A 108 4.15 -2.62 -11.44
N LYS A 109 5.31 -2.07 -11.81
CA LYS A 109 6.36 -2.84 -12.50
C LYS A 109 6.81 -4.05 -11.69
N GLY A 110 6.95 -3.90 -10.37
CA GLY A 110 7.28 -5.02 -9.51
C GLY A 110 6.16 -6.06 -9.43
N ILE A 111 4.88 -5.66 -9.45
CA ILE A 111 3.77 -6.63 -9.56
C ILE A 111 3.92 -7.45 -10.84
N LEU A 112 4.16 -6.80 -11.99
CA LEU A 112 4.35 -7.50 -13.27
C LEU A 112 5.51 -8.50 -13.23
N MET A 113 6.59 -8.16 -12.52
CA MET A 113 7.80 -8.98 -12.47
C MET A 113 7.70 -10.13 -11.45
N PHE A 114 7.16 -9.85 -10.26
CA PHE A 114 7.19 -10.78 -9.12
C PHE A 114 5.86 -11.50 -8.90
N ARG A 115 4.78 -11.04 -9.53
CA ARG A 115 3.43 -11.64 -9.49
C ARG A 115 2.79 -11.69 -10.90
N PRO A 116 3.43 -12.38 -11.86
CA PRO A 116 2.89 -12.52 -13.21
C PRO A 116 1.58 -13.34 -13.26
N ASP A 117 1.22 -13.99 -12.16
CA ASP A 117 -0.07 -14.67 -11.97
C ASP A 117 -1.25 -13.70 -11.83
N LEU A 118 -1.01 -12.46 -11.40
CA LEU A 118 -2.05 -11.45 -11.19
C LEU A 118 -2.44 -10.75 -12.49
N LYS A 119 -3.74 -10.67 -12.76
CA LYS A 119 -4.32 -10.01 -13.93
C LYS A 119 -4.45 -8.51 -13.68
N ILE A 120 -3.67 -7.73 -14.42
CA ILE A 120 -3.71 -6.26 -14.32
C ILE A 120 -4.61 -5.69 -15.42
N ALA A 121 -5.49 -4.76 -15.06
CA ALA A 121 -6.39 -4.10 -16.01
C ALA A 121 -5.61 -3.19 -16.98
N PRO A 122 -5.95 -3.16 -18.28
CA PRO A 122 -5.32 -2.29 -19.29
C PRO A 122 -5.18 -0.83 -18.86
N GLY A 123 -6.21 -0.25 -18.24
CA GLY A 123 -6.17 1.15 -17.79
C GLY A 123 -5.11 1.46 -16.74
N VAL A 124 -4.60 0.47 -16.00
CA VAL A 124 -3.46 0.63 -15.07
C VAL A 124 -2.17 0.87 -15.85
N PHE A 125 -2.00 0.18 -16.98
CA PHE A 125 -0.85 0.37 -17.85
C PHE A 125 -0.87 1.74 -18.51
N ASP A 126 -2.05 2.16 -18.98
CA ASP A 126 -2.25 3.48 -19.57
C ASP A 126 -1.93 4.60 -18.57
N LEU A 127 -2.40 4.46 -17.32
CA LEU A 127 -2.18 5.44 -16.25
C LEU A 127 -0.69 5.70 -15.98
N TYR A 128 0.14 4.65 -15.99
CA TYR A 128 1.57 4.75 -15.66
C TYR A 128 2.51 4.73 -16.87
N GLY A 129 1.96 4.71 -18.09
CA GLY A 129 2.73 4.61 -19.33
C GLY A 129 3.63 3.37 -19.37
N LEU A 130 3.08 2.23 -18.92
CA LEU A 130 3.75 0.93 -18.94
C LEU A 130 3.34 0.23 -20.25
N LYS A 131 4.22 0.29 -21.25
CA LYS A 131 4.01 -0.41 -22.54
C LYS A 131 4.59 -1.81 -22.51
#